data_AF-A0A3C0IR08-F1
#
_entry.id   AF-A0A3C0IR08-F1
#
_cell.length_a   1.000
_cell.length_b   1.000
_cell.length_c   1.000
_cell.angle_alpha   90.00
_cell.angle_beta   90.00
_cell.angle_gamma   90.00
#
_symmetry.space_group_name_H-M   'P 1'
#
loop_
_entity.id
_entity.type
_entity.pdbx_description
1 polymer ?
#
loop_
_entity_poly.entity_id
_entity_poly.type
_entity_poly.pdbx_seq_one_letter_code
_entity_poly.pdbx_strand_id
1 'polypeptide(L)'
;PDPGAFEFTAPGCTTPPTPGIATASSIDVCSGTAITLNLNGNSFGVGQTYTWQSADTQNGTYADISTATSDSTSLVLSVTASKWYRSAVNCNGNIVFSNPVFVNVNQPLAAGTYTINSTLPTGGNNFTSIADANRAFGCGITGAVVFNIANGTYSDSLSLGSFAQSSATNSITIQSASGNASDVVLNYGGASNFTFNFNGTKFVSIRNLTFSKASNATNGRMIVANNGASDITIQGCIFNGVISTSTTGSTVLANVFIDATGAQNIVLTNNTSNNGSYGLYVKGG
;
A
#
# COMPACT_ATOMS: atom_id res chain seq x y z
N PRO A 1 0.33 5.79 -63.13
CA PRO A 1 -1.05 5.81 -62.57
C PRO A 1 -1.67 4.43 -62.73
N ASP A 2 -1.89 3.71 -61.61
CA ASP A 2 -2.59 2.42 -61.63
C ASP A 2 -4.11 2.66 -61.58
N PRO A 3 -4.88 2.37 -62.65
CA PRO A 3 -6.32 2.55 -62.66
C PRO A 3 -7.00 1.45 -61.84
N GLY A 4 -7.39 1.76 -60.61
CA GLY A 4 -8.16 0.82 -59.77
C GLY A 4 -7.92 0.90 -58.26
N ALA A 5 -6.90 1.65 -57.82
CA ALA A 5 -6.71 1.91 -56.40
C ALA A 5 -7.63 3.06 -55.94
N PHE A 6 -8.62 2.75 -55.09
CA PHE A 6 -9.33 3.79 -54.34
C PHE A 6 -8.35 4.43 -53.35
N GLU A 7 -7.95 5.66 -53.64
CA GLU A 7 -7.13 6.46 -52.72
C GLU A 7 -8.04 7.02 -51.62
N PHE A 8 -8.08 6.33 -50.47
CA PHE A 8 -8.83 6.81 -49.32
C PHE A 8 -8.12 8.03 -48.73
N THR A 9 -8.54 9.24 -49.13
CA THR A 9 -8.08 10.47 -48.49
C THR A 9 -8.80 10.61 -47.16
N ALA A 10 -8.07 10.44 -46.06
CA ALA A 10 -8.65 10.67 -44.74
C ALA A 10 -9.10 12.14 -44.60
N PRO A 11 -10.28 12.41 -44.03
CA PRO A 11 -10.75 13.78 -43.85
C PRO A 11 -9.79 14.59 -42.98
N GLY A 12 -9.64 15.87 -43.32
CA GLY A 12 -8.91 16.83 -42.51
C GLY A 12 -9.55 17.00 -41.13
N CYS A 13 -8.76 17.45 -40.15
CA CYS A 13 -9.28 17.74 -38.83
C CYS A 13 -10.32 18.88 -38.87
N THR A 14 -11.32 18.80 -38.00
CA THR A 14 -12.38 19.80 -37.88
C THR A 14 -12.00 20.88 -36.87
N THR A 15 -12.29 22.15 -37.19
CA THR A 15 -12.05 23.31 -36.30
C THR A 15 -13.37 23.87 -35.74
N PRO A 16 -13.51 24.06 -34.41
CA PRO A 16 -12.59 23.64 -33.37
C PRO A 16 -12.61 22.11 -33.19
N PRO A 17 -11.48 21.50 -32.84
CA PRO A 17 -11.45 20.07 -32.53
C PRO A 17 -12.25 19.78 -31.25
N THR A 18 -12.72 18.54 -31.10
CA THR A 18 -13.33 18.07 -29.85
C THR A 18 -12.21 17.66 -28.89
N PRO A 19 -12.13 18.26 -27.68
CA PRO A 19 -11.01 18.06 -26.75
C PRO A 19 -10.92 16.65 -26.18
N GLY A 20 -12.04 15.93 -26.08
CA GLY A 20 -12.11 14.62 -25.42
C GLY A 20 -11.95 14.68 -23.90
N ILE A 21 -11.92 13.49 -23.29
CA ILE A 21 -11.83 13.26 -21.86
C ILE A 21 -10.50 12.59 -21.50
N ALA A 22 -9.67 13.24 -20.69
CA ALA A 22 -8.43 12.64 -20.21
C ALA A 22 -8.72 11.60 -19.11
N THR A 23 -8.03 10.47 -19.22
CA THR A 23 -8.12 9.34 -18.29
C THR A 23 -6.73 8.80 -18.00
N ALA A 24 -6.57 8.11 -16.86
CA ALA A 24 -5.35 7.40 -16.49
C ALA A 24 -5.69 5.94 -16.18
N SER A 25 -4.78 5.02 -16.46
CA SER A 25 -4.94 3.59 -16.14
C SER A 25 -5.08 3.32 -14.63
N SER A 26 -4.49 4.19 -13.80
CA SER A 26 -4.75 4.30 -12.36
C SER A 26 -4.56 5.75 -11.93
N ILE A 27 -5.33 6.18 -10.92
CA ILE A 27 -5.28 7.53 -10.35
C ILE A 27 -4.66 7.56 -8.95
N ASP A 28 -4.36 6.39 -8.37
CA ASP A 28 -3.70 6.27 -7.08
C ASP A 28 -2.62 5.19 -7.17
N VAL A 29 -1.36 5.63 -7.15
CA VAL A 29 -0.20 4.76 -7.45
C VAL A 29 0.98 5.09 -6.56
N CYS A 30 1.96 4.19 -6.51
CA CYS A 30 3.24 4.45 -5.86
C CYS A 30 4.20 5.21 -6.78
N SER A 31 5.10 5.99 -6.19
CA SER A 31 6.19 6.66 -6.92
C SER A 31 7.01 5.67 -7.75
N GLY A 32 7.25 6.01 -9.02
CA GLY A 32 7.91 5.17 -10.01
C GLY A 32 6.98 4.25 -10.81
N THR A 33 5.67 4.21 -10.50
CA THR A 33 4.73 3.37 -11.25
C THR A 33 4.54 3.90 -12.67
N ALA A 34 4.62 3.02 -13.66
CA ALA A 34 4.24 3.34 -15.02
C ALA A 34 2.72 3.36 -15.15
N ILE A 35 2.17 4.47 -15.63
CA ILE A 35 0.75 4.62 -15.96
C ILE A 35 0.59 4.93 -17.44
N THR A 36 -0.61 4.66 -17.95
CA THR A 36 -1.01 5.06 -19.29
C THR A 36 -2.06 6.17 -19.18
N LEU A 37 -1.75 7.33 -19.72
CA LEU A 37 -2.73 8.39 -20.00
C LEU A 37 -3.41 8.10 -21.33
N ASN A 38 -4.73 8.30 -21.39
CA ASN A 38 -5.52 8.11 -22.61
C ASN A 38 -6.54 9.24 -22.76
N LEU A 39 -6.88 9.52 -24.02
CA LEU A 39 -7.91 10.49 -24.38
C LEU A 39 -9.08 9.76 -25.06
N ASN A 40 -10.29 9.98 -24.54
CA ASN A 40 -11.52 9.36 -25.05
C ASN A 40 -12.48 10.40 -25.61
N GLY A 41 -13.16 10.09 -26.72
CA GLY A 41 -14.19 10.99 -27.29
C GLY A 41 -13.64 12.28 -27.92
N ASN A 42 -12.33 12.36 -28.16
CA ASN A 42 -11.74 13.44 -28.96
C ASN A 42 -12.07 13.26 -30.45
N SER A 43 -12.04 14.37 -31.19
CA SER A 43 -12.05 14.33 -32.66
C SER A 43 -10.70 13.82 -33.18
N PHE A 44 -10.67 13.34 -34.42
CA PHE A 44 -9.46 12.99 -35.16
C PHE A 44 -9.56 13.50 -36.61
N GLY A 45 -8.42 13.63 -37.28
CA GLY A 45 -8.34 13.97 -38.70
C GLY A 45 -6.93 14.37 -39.13
N VAL A 46 -6.68 14.45 -40.44
CA VAL A 46 -5.37 14.86 -40.97
C VAL A 46 -5.04 16.28 -40.51
N GLY A 47 -3.82 16.47 -39.97
CA GLY A 47 -3.38 17.75 -39.38
C GLY A 47 -3.74 17.93 -37.90
N GLN A 48 -4.41 16.95 -37.27
CA GLN A 48 -4.64 16.94 -35.83
C GLN A 48 -3.44 16.39 -35.07
N THR A 49 -3.06 17.07 -33.98
CA THR A 49 -2.01 16.61 -33.08
C THR A 49 -2.45 16.66 -31.62
N TYR A 50 -1.86 15.81 -30.81
CA TYR A 50 -2.09 15.69 -29.38
C TYR A 50 -0.78 15.91 -28.63
N THR A 51 -0.81 16.76 -27.61
CA THR A 51 0.33 17.01 -26.73
C THR A 51 -0.13 16.85 -25.29
N TRP A 52 0.41 15.88 -24.56
CA TRP A 52 0.11 15.72 -23.15
C TRP A 52 0.86 16.76 -22.34
N GLN A 53 0.18 17.31 -21.34
CA GLN A 53 0.71 18.32 -20.44
C GLN A 53 0.45 17.93 -18.98
N SER A 54 1.26 18.46 -18.06
CA SER A 54 1.06 18.30 -16.61
C SER A 54 1.16 19.61 -15.85
N ALA A 55 0.50 19.69 -14.69
CA ALA A 55 0.52 20.83 -13.77
C ALA A 55 0.46 20.37 -12.31
N ASP A 56 0.93 21.22 -11.38
CA ASP A 56 0.86 20.93 -9.94
C ASP A 56 -0.51 21.27 -9.33
N THR A 57 -1.28 22.14 -10.00
CA THR A 57 -2.65 22.52 -9.56
C THR A 57 -3.63 22.37 -10.72
N GLN A 58 -4.90 22.11 -10.41
CA GLN A 58 -5.93 21.83 -11.42
C GLN A 58 -6.05 22.92 -12.48
N ASN A 59 -5.99 24.18 -12.05
CA ASN A 59 -6.13 25.39 -12.89
C ASN A 59 -4.79 26.12 -13.08
N GLY A 60 -3.66 25.45 -12.82
CA GLY A 60 -2.34 26.05 -12.92
C GLY A 60 -1.80 26.14 -14.35
N THR A 61 -0.53 26.51 -14.45
CA THR A 61 0.21 26.44 -15.71
C THR A 61 0.57 25.00 -16.03
N TYR A 62 0.12 24.52 -17.19
CA TYR A 62 0.46 23.21 -17.70
C TYR A 62 1.71 23.30 -18.59
N ALA A 63 2.66 22.39 -18.37
CA ALA A 63 3.86 22.22 -19.18
C ALA A 63 3.76 20.94 -20.01
N ASP A 64 4.26 20.97 -21.24
CA ASP A 64 4.28 19.81 -22.14
C ASP A 64 5.16 18.69 -21.57
N ILE A 65 4.64 17.47 -21.57
CA ILE A 65 5.32 16.23 -21.13
C ILE A 65 5.45 15.20 -22.26
N SER A 66 4.90 15.51 -23.43
CA SER A 66 5.12 14.76 -24.67
C SER A 66 5.44 15.72 -25.80
N THR A 67 6.00 15.20 -26.88
CA THR A 67 5.98 15.89 -28.17
C THR A 67 4.58 15.82 -28.77
N ALA A 68 4.24 16.79 -29.62
CA ALA A 68 3.02 16.73 -30.42
C ALA A 68 3.07 15.50 -31.36
N THR A 69 2.00 14.70 -31.39
CA THR A 69 1.89 13.52 -32.25
C THR A 69 0.50 13.39 -32.87
N SER A 70 0.41 12.83 -34.07
CA SER A 70 -0.83 12.44 -34.75
C SER A 70 -1.17 10.96 -34.59
N ASP A 71 -0.23 10.16 -34.09
CA ASP A 71 -0.25 8.70 -34.24
C ASP A 71 -0.93 8.00 -33.06
N SER A 72 -0.93 8.65 -31.90
CA SER A 72 -1.46 8.10 -30.66
C SER A 72 -2.02 9.20 -29.76
N THR A 73 -3.15 8.92 -29.13
CA THR A 73 -3.68 9.72 -28.02
C THR A 73 -3.23 9.20 -26.66
N SER A 74 -2.52 8.07 -26.64
CA SER A 74 -2.01 7.41 -25.46
C SER A 74 -0.58 7.83 -25.14
N LEU A 75 -0.27 8.02 -23.85
CA LEU A 75 1.08 8.26 -23.35
C LEU A 75 1.36 7.34 -22.15
N VAL A 76 2.43 6.55 -22.23
CA VAL A 76 2.96 5.80 -21.09
C VAL A 76 4.07 6.61 -20.43
N LEU A 77 3.99 6.81 -19.11
CA LEU A 77 5.01 7.50 -18.34
C LEU A 77 5.15 6.91 -16.94
N SER A 78 6.33 7.04 -16.36
CA SER A 78 6.56 6.74 -14.94
C SER A 78 6.31 8.00 -14.11
N VAL A 79 5.43 7.91 -13.11
CA VAL A 79 5.06 9.06 -12.28
C VAL A 79 5.78 9.04 -10.93
N THR A 80 6.35 10.17 -10.54
CA THR A 80 7.11 10.30 -9.28
C THR A 80 6.53 11.33 -8.31
N ALA A 81 5.56 12.14 -8.75
CA ALA A 81 4.87 13.14 -7.95
C ALA A 81 3.41 13.29 -8.40
N SER A 82 2.53 13.62 -7.44
CA SER A 82 1.12 13.88 -7.72
C SER A 82 0.98 15.08 -8.64
N LYS A 83 0.27 14.91 -9.75
CA LYS A 83 0.09 15.96 -10.77
C LYS A 83 -1.28 15.85 -11.43
N TRP A 84 -1.71 16.96 -12.00
CA TRP A 84 -2.82 17.03 -12.93
C TRP A 84 -2.32 16.86 -14.36
N TYR A 85 -3.01 16.06 -15.15
CA TYR A 85 -2.67 15.79 -16.55
C TYR A 85 -3.83 16.17 -17.46
N ARG A 86 -3.52 16.74 -18.63
CA ARG A 86 -4.50 17.03 -19.69
C ARG A 86 -3.86 16.89 -21.06
N SER A 87 -4.66 16.72 -22.10
CA SER A 87 -4.19 16.74 -23.48
C SER A 87 -4.55 18.07 -24.14
N ALA A 88 -3.57 18.70 -24.78
CA ALA A 88 -3.77 19.78 -25.72
C ALA A 88 -4.03 19.18 -27.11
N VAL A 89 -5.23 19.39 -27.62
CA VAL A 89 -5.69 18.90 -28.91
C VAL A 89 -5.64 20.04 -29.90
N ASN A 90 -4.77 19.94 -30.90
CA ASN A 90 -4.53 20.98 -31.87
C ASN A 90 -5.01 20.56 -33.25
N CYS A 91 -5.80 21.40 -33.91
CA CYS A 91 -6.13 21.29 -35.32
C CYS A 91 -5.78 22.61 -36.02
N ASN A 92 -4.70 22.61 -36.80
CA ASN A 92 -4.25 23.77 -37.58
C ASN A 92 -4.12 25.08 -36.77
N GLY A 93 -3.61 25.00 -35.54
CA GLY A 93 -3.42 26.15 -34.64
C GLY A 93 -4.60 26.43 -33.70
N ASN A 94 -5.75 25.78 -33.90
CA ASN A 94 -6.85 25.81 -32.94
C ASN A 94 -6.61 24.77 -31.86
N ILE A 95 -6.16 25.24 -30.69
CA ILE A 95 -5.86 24.39 -29.54
C ILE A 95 -7.04 24.43 -28.56
N VAL A 96 -7.55 23.24 -28.24
CA VAL A 96 -8.51 23.02 -27.14
C VAL A 96 -7.88 22.06 -26.13
N PHE A 97 -8.33 22.10 -24.88
CA PHE A 97 -7.80 21.24 -23.83
C PHE A 97 -8.87 20.28 -23.32
N SER A 98 -8.48 19.02 -23.07
CA SER A 98 -9.32 18.06 -22.36
C SER A 98 -9.63 18.52 -20.93
N ASN A 99 -10.58 17.85 -20.26
CA ASN A 99 -10.64 17.94 -18.81
C ASN A 99 -9.30 17.47 -18.21
N PRO A 100 -8.90 17.99 -17.04
CA PRO A 100 -7.75 17.49 -16.34
C PRO A 100 -8.10 16.23 -15.53
N VAL A 101 -7.16 15.30 -15.41
CA VAL A 101 -7.21 14.12 -14.53
C VAL A 101 -6.12 14.23 -13.46
N PHE A 102 -6.47 14.02 -12.19
CA PHE A 102 -5.50 14.00 -11.10
C PHE A 102 -4.99 12.58 -10.90
N VAL A 103 -3.67 12.43 -10.83
CA VAL A 103 -3.03 11.19 -10.40
C VAL A 103 -2.33 11.47 -9.08
N ASN A 104 -2.79 10.80 -8.03
CA ASN A 104 -2.15 10.76 -6.72
C ASN A 104 -0.96 9.78 -6.75
N VAL A 105 0.21 10.24 -6.31
CA VAL A 105 1.43 9.46 -6.21
C VAL A 105 1.87 9.38 -4.75
N ASN A 106 1.67 8.22 -4.13
CA ASN A 106 2.10 7.93 -2.77
C ASN A 106 3.61 7.62 -2.77
N GLN A 107 4.34 8.26 -1.85
CA GLN A 107 5.77 8.03 -1.68
C GLN A 107 6.00 6.82 -0.75
N PRO A 108 7.10 6.07 -0.94
CA PRO A 108 7.54 5.11 0.06
C PRO A 108 7.87 5.81 1.38
N LEU A 109 7.70 5.12 2.50
CA LEU A 109 7.99 5.71 3.81
C LEU A 109 9.50 5.93 3.96
N ALA A 110 9.87 7.13 4.43
CA ALA A 110 11.26 7.48 4.67
C ALA A 110 11.85 6.60 5.79
N ALA A 111 13.13 6.24 5.68
CA ALA A 111 13.85 5.61 6.78
C ALA A 111 13.79 6.50 8.04
N GLY A 112 13.65 5.88 9.22
CA GLY A 112 13.62 6.62 10.47
C GLY A 112 12.68 6.04 11.53
N THR A 113 12.44 6.84 12.54
CA THR A 113 11.61 6.47 13.69
C THR A 113 10.31 7.28 13.70
N TYR A 114 9.21 6.56 13.82
CA TYR A 114 7.85 7.06 13.86
C TYR A 114 7.20 6.68 15.19
N THR A 115 6.19 7.44 15.59
CA THR A 115 5.40 7.17 16.78
C THR A 115 4.01 6.69 16.38
N ILE A 116 3.46 5.74 17.13
CA ILE A 116 2.03 5.41 17.07
C ILE A 116 1.42 5.85 18.40
N ASN A 117 0.70 6.96 18.39
CA ASN A 117 0.04 7.52 19.57
C ASN A 117 -1.35 8.02 19.20
N SER A 118 -2.38 7.34 19.69
CA SER A 118 -3.79 7.66 19.43
C SER A 118 -4.26 8.97 20.07
N THR A 119 -3.49 9.51 21.02
CA THR A 119 -3.78 10.79 21.68
C THR A 119 -3.27 12.02 20.91
N LEU A 120 -2.45 11.81 19.87
CA LEU A 120 -1.92 12.85 19.01
C LEU A 120 -2.47 12.69 17.60
N PRO A 121 -2.73 13.78 16.86
CA PRO A 121 -3.17 13.69 15.47
C PRO A 121 -2.11 13.02 14.60
N THR A 122 -2.54 12.40 13.49
CA THR A 122 -1.63 11.94 12.45
C THR A 122 -0.97 13.14 11.80
N GLY A 123 0.36 13.13 11.70
CA GLY A 123 1.13 14.25 11.14
C GLY A 123 2.60 14.20 11.55
N GLY A 124 3.47 14.74 10.70
CA GLY A 124 4.91 14.61 10.87
C GLY A 124 5.30 13.14 10.99
N ASN A 125 5.87 12.77 12.13
CA ASN A 125 6.31 11.39 12.40
C ASN A 125 5.33 10.60 13.29
N ASN A 126 4.11 11.08 13.53
CA ASN A 126 3.10 10.39 14.35
C ASN A 126 1.96 9.80 13.50
N PHE A 127 1.56 8.59 13.85
CA PHE A 127 0.33 7.92 13.41
C PHE A 127 -0.60 7.71 14.61
N THR A 128 -1.91 7.78 14.40
CA THR A 128 -2.90 7.51 15.46
C THR A 128 -3.10 6.02 15.73
N SER A 129 -2.81 5.17 14.74
CA SER A 129 -3.16 3.74 14.75
C SER A 129 -2.13 2.89 14.02
N ILE A 130 -2.14 1.58 14.26
CA ILE A 130 -1.27 0.62 13.56
C ILE A 130 -1.69 0.48 12.09
N ALA A 131 -2.99 0.55 11.83
CA ALA A 131 -3.53 0.53 10.47
C ALA A 131 -3.09 1.76 9.66
N ASP A 132 -3.03 2.93 10.29
CA ASP A 132 -2.57 4.18 9.67
C ASP A 132 -1.08 4.10 9.31
N ALA A 133 -0.25 3.57 10.21
CA ALA A 133 1.15 3.30 9.92
C ALA A 133 1.31 2.35 8.72
N ASN A 134 0.49 1.30 8.62
CA ASN A 134 0.52 0.37 7.48
C ASN A 134 0.19 1.01 6.14
N ARG A 135 -0.78 1.94 6.12
CA ARG A 135 -1.07 2.70 4.89
C ARG A 135 0.13 3.55 4.47
N ALA A 136 0.88 4.10 5.43
CA ALA A 136 2.02 4.98 5.14
C ALA A 136 3.22 4.28 4.47
N PHE A 137 3.46 2.99 4.77
CA PHE A 137 4.49 2.20 4.07
C PHE A 137 3.92 1.30 2.97
N GLY A 138 2.67 1.51 2.54
CA GLY A 138 2.03 0.71 1.48
C GLY A 138 2.80 0.72 0.16
N CYS A 139 3.54 1.80 -0.12
CA CYS A 139 4.44 1.92 -1.28
C CYS A 139 5.87 1.44 -1.02
N GLY A 140 6.11 0.75 0.09
CA GLY A 140 7.42 0.33 0.55
C GLY A 140 8.08 1.32 1.49
N ILE A 141 9.35 1.05 1.76
CA ILE A 141 10.21 1.85 2.63
C ILE A 141 11.53 2.14 1.91
N THR A 142 12.17 3.27 2.24
CA THR A 142 13.46 3.68 1.64
C THR A 142 14.68 3.27 2.47
N GLY A 143 14.45 2.68 3.65
CA GLY A 143 15.47 2.17 4.58
C GLY A 143 14.79 1.61 5.82
N ALA A 144 15.57 1.34 6.88
CA ALA A 144 15.01 0.82 8.13
C ALA A 144 13.98 1.78 8.76
N VAL A 145 12.84 1.23 9.16
CA VAL A 145 11.74 1.96 9.80
C VAL A 145 11.46 1.36 11.18
N VAL A 146 11.34 2.23 12.18
CA VAL A 146 10.94 1.85 13.55
C VAL A 146 9.65 2.57 13.93
N PHE A 147 8.64 1.82 14.34
CA PHE A 147 7.42 2.34 14.95
C PHE A 147 7.47 2.13 16.46
N ASN A 148 7.59 3.22 17.20
CA ASN A 148 7.49 3.25 18.66
C ASN A 148 6.04 3.53 19.07
N ILE A 149 5.37 2.53 19.63
CA ILE A 149 4.00 2.66 20.09
C ILE A 149 4.00 3.26 21.49
N ALA A 150 3.29 4.37 21.66
CA ALA A 150 3.11 5.00 22.96
C ALA A 150 2.28 4.11 23.90
N ASN A 151 2.44 4.32 25.21
CA ASN A 151 1.72 3.55 26.21
C ASN A 151 0.20 3.70 26.00
N GLY A 152 -0.52 2.59 26.04
CA GLY A 152 -1.96 2.59 25.83
C GLY A 152 -2.52 1.27 25.30
N THR A 153 -3.82 1.30 25.04
CA THR A 153 -4.56 0.16 24.48
C THR A 153 -4.99 0.48 23.05
N TYR A 154 -4.71 -0.45 22.14
CA TYR A 154 -5.04 -0.34 20.72
C TYR A 154 -5.87 -1.54 20.30
N SER A 155 -6.84 -1.33 19.41
CA SER A 155 -7.80 -2.35 19.00
C SER A 155 -7.80 -2.57 17.49
N ASP A 156 -6.68 -2.31 16.82
CA ASP A 156 -6.53 -2.51 15.38
C ASP A 156 -6.12 -3.95 15.06
N SER A 157 -6.44 -4.39 13.84
CA SER A 157 -5.77 -5.53 13.23
C SER A 157 -5.00 -5.07 12.00
N LEU A 158 -3.93 -5.81 11.70
CA LEU A 158 -3.02 -5.51 10.63
C LEU A 158 -2.72 -6.79 9.84
N SER A 159 -2.98 -6.77 8.54
CA SER A 159 -2.46 -7.77 7.60
C SER A 159 -1.42 -7.11 6.72
N LEU A 160 -0.15 -7.48 6.88
CA LEU A 160 0.93 -7.01 6.04
C LEU A 160 1.12 -7.97 4.88
N GLY A 161 1.31 -7.41 3.68
CA GLY A 161 1.78 -8.14 2.51
C GLY A 161 3.32 -8.11 2.43
N SER A 162 3.84 -8.44 1.24
CA SER A 162 5.16 -7.97 0.85
C SER A 162 5.15 -6.46 0.61
N PHE A 163 6.26 -5.79 0.88
CA PHE A 163 6.43 -4.36 0.61
C PHE A 163 7.71 -4.11 -0.19
N ALA A 164 7.68 -3.07 -1.02
CA ALA A 164 8.78 -2.76 -1.92
C ALA A 164 10.08 -2.46 -1.14
N GLN A 165 11.19 -2.90 -1.71
CA GLN A 165 12.55 -2.74 -1.16
C GLN A 165 12.79 -3.43 0.19
N SER A 166 11.92 -4.35 0.64
CA SER A 166 12.16 -5.14 1.86
C SER A 166 13.48 -5.92 1.79
N SER A 167 14.33 -5.77 2.81
CA SER A 167 15.62 -6.44 2.91
C SER A 167 16.12 -6.48 4.36
N ALA A 168 17.26 -7.12 4.61
CA ALA A 168 17.88 -7.09 5.93
C ALA A 168 18.25 -5.66 6.41
N THR A 169 18.54 -4.73 5.49
CA THR A 169 18.82 -3.31 5.81
C THR A 169 17.58 -2.43 5.74
N ASN A 170 16.56 -2.86 5.00
CA ASN A 170 15.29 -2.18 4.82
C ASN A 170 14.21 -3.03 5.51
N SER A 171 14.18 -2.92 6.84
CA SER A 171 13.28 -3.68 7.70
C SER A 171 12.31 -2.78 8.46
N ILE A 172 11.23 -3.38 8.94
CA ILE A 172 10.26 -2.70 9.83
C ILE A 172 10.38 -3.29 11.23
N THR A 173 10.55 -2.44 12.23
CA THR A 173 10.42 -2.82 13.65
C THR A 173 9.21 -2.11 14.25
N ILE A 174 8.32 -2.86 14.90
CA ILE A 174 7.18 -2.33 15.64
C ILE A 174 7.36 -2.72 17.10
N GLN A 175 7.43 -1.73 17.99
CA GLN A 175 7.79 -1.96 19.39
C GLN A 175 7.11 -0.98 20.35
N SER A 176 7.05 -1.30 21.64
CA SER A 176 6.69 -0.31 22.65
C SER A 176 7.76 0.78 22.74
N ALA A 177 7.33 2.03 22.89
CA ALA A 177 8.23 3.15 23.10
C ALA A 177 8.99 3.06 24.44
N SER A 178 8.35 2.49 25.47
CA SER A 178 8.95 2.31 26.80
C SER A 178 9.92 1.13 26.89
N GLY A 179 9.88 0.21 25.93
CA GLY A 179 10.59 -1.07 26.00
C GLY A 179 9.93 -2.12 26.90
N ASN A 180 8.81 -1.78 27.56
CA ASN A 180 8.06 -2.71 28.42
C ASN A 180 6.81 -3.22 27.72
N ALA A 181 6.65 -4.54 27.66
CA ALA A 181 5.51 -5.16 26.98
C ALA A 181 4.15 -4.82 27.62
N SER A 182 4.10 -4.63 28.94
CA SER A 182 2.87 -4.32 29.68
C SER A 182 2.27 -2.96 29.33
N ASP A 183 3.08 -2.05 28.80
CA ASP A 183 2.67 -0.65 28.60
C ASP A 183 1.85 -0.45 27.32
N VAL A 184 1.95 -1.39 26.38
CA VAL A 184 1.23 -1.36 25.10
C VAL A 184 0.41 -2.63 24.95
N VAL A 185 -0.91 -2.49 24.99
CA VAL A 185 -1.86 -3.62 24.90
C VAL A 185 -2.61 -3.57 23.59
N LEU A 186 -2.44 -4.60 22.77
CA LEU A 186 -3.14 -4.82 21.52
C LEU A 186 -4.32 -5.77 21.74
N ASN A 187 -5.51 -5.20 21.92
CA ASN A 187 -6.75 -5.91 22.25
C ASN A 187 -7.73 -5.87 21.07
N TYR A 188 -7.43 -6.62 20.01
CA TYR A 188 -8.29 -6.71 18.84
C TYR A 188 -9.45 -7.69 19.06
N GLY A 189 -10.66 -7.16 19.17
CA GLY A 189 -11.91 -7.93 19.35
C GLY A 189 -12.75 -8.13 18.08
N GLY A 190 -12.24 -7.77 16.90
CA GLY A 190 -12.99 -7.88 15.64
C GLY A 190 -13.09 -9.29 15.07
N ALA A 191 -13.71 -9.40 13.88
CA ALA A 191 -14.02 -10.68 13.24
C ALA A 191 -12.79 -11.44 12.71
N SER A 192 -11.66 -10.75 12.45
CA SER A 192 -10.45 -11.40 11.97
C SER A 192 -9.83 -12.29 13.06
N ASN A 193 -9.32 -13.45 12.66
CA ASN A 193 -8.57 -14.32 13.57
C ASN A 193 -7.07 -14.00 13.53
N PHE A 194 -6.73 -12.72 13.78
CA PHE A 194 -5.37 -12.21 13.96
C PHE A 194 -5.43 -10.77 14.48
N THR A 195 -4.42 -10.36 15.24
CA THR A 195 -4.08 -8.94 15.42
C THR A 195 -3.03 -8.55 14.37
N PHE A 196 -2.03 -9.41 14.12
CA PHE A 196 -1.04 -9.27 13.08
C PHE A 196 -1.06 -10.50 12.17
N ASN A 197 -1.19 -10.29 10.87
CA ASN A 197 -1.07 -11.32 9.85
C ASN A 197 0.08 -10.96 8.90
N PHE A 198 1.13 -11.77 8.92
CA PHE A 198 2.26 -11.71 7.99
C PHE A 198 1.94 -12.61 6.79
N ASN A 199 1.48 -11.99 5.70
CA ASN A 199 1.07 -12.67 4.49
C ASN A 199 2.14 -12.50 3.40
N GLY A 200 3.06 -13.47 3.31
CA GLY A 200 4.25 -13.35 2.46
C GLY A 200 5.19 -12.21 2.86
N THR A 201 5.00 -11.64 4.06
CA THR A 201 5.80 -10.54 4.60
C THR A 201 7.20 -11.01 4.94
N LYS A 202 8.19 -10.11 4.74
CA LYS A 202 9.58 -10.36 5.13
C LYS A 202 10.20 -9.20 5.89
N PHE A 203 11.24 -9.49 6.67
CA PHE A 203 12.07 -8.50 7.39
C PHE A 203 11.28 -7.61 8.35
N VAL A 204 10.45 -8.23 9.20
CA VAL A 204 9.65 -7.52 10.22
C VAL A 204 9.98 -8.03 11.62
N SER A 205 10.16 -7.10 12.55
CA SER A 205 10.34 -7.37 13.97
C SER A 205 9.19 -6.81 14.80
N ILE A 206 8.61 -7.61 15.68
CA ILE A 206 7.64 -7.20 16.70
C ILE A 206 8.29 -7.35 18.07
N ARG A 207 8.35 -6.27 18.86
CA ARG A 207 9.08 -6.28 20.14
C ARG A 207 8.32 -5.67 21.29
N ASN A 208 8.36 -6.33 22.45
CA ASN A 208 7.91 -5.76 23.72
C ASN A 208 6.48 -5.20 23.64
N LEU A 209 5.52 -6.00 23.14
CA LEU A 209 4.11 -5.67 23.09
C LEU A 209 3.28 -6.73 23.82
N THR A 210 2.16 -6.32 24.41
CA THR A 210 1.15 -7.26 24.91
C THR A 210 0.06 -7.44 23.86
N PHE A 211 -0.24 -8.68 23.49
CA PHE A 211 -1.40 -9.06 22.70
C PHE A 211 -2.44 -9.67 23.62
N SER A 212 -3.71 -9.30 23.45
CA SER A 212 -4.78 -9.81 24.31
C SER A 212 -6.04 -10.13 23.52
N LYS A 213 -6.72 -11.20 23.95
CA LYS A 213 -8.05 -11.58 23.49
C LYS A 213 -9.01 -11.64 24.67
N ALA A 214 -10.28 -11.32 24.41
CA ALA A 214 -11.33 -11.56 25.40
C ALA A 214 -11.41 -13.04 25.75
N SER A 215 -11.73 -13.35 27.02
CA SER A 215 -11.73 -14.73 27.54
C SER A 215 -12.75 -15.64 26.84
N ASN A 216 -13.81 -15.08 26.26
CA ASN A 216 -14.86 -15.77 25.53
C ASN A 216 -14.75 -15.64 23.99
N ALA A 217 -13.64 -15.11 23.46
CA ALA A 217 -13.49 -14.94 22.02
C ALA A 217 -13.42 -16.30 21.31
N THR A 218 -14.06 -16.40 20.15
CA THR A 218 -14.01 -17.60 19.29
C THR A 218 -12.81 -17.62 18.34
N ASN A 219 -12.12 -16.48 18.22
CA ASN A 219 -10.93 -16.25 17.42
C ASN A 219 -9.75 -15.90 18.33
N GLY A 220 -8.82 -16.84 18.55
CA GLY A 220 -7.74 -16.68 19.53
C GLY A 220 -6.37 -16.31 18.94
N ARG A 221 -6.21 -16.35 17.61
CA ARG A 221 -4.94 -15.99 16.97
C ARG A 221 -4.70 -14.50 17.09
N MET A 222 -3.49 -14.18 17.56
CA MET A 222 -3.00 -12.81 17.69
C MET A 222 -1.90 -12.55 16.66
N ILE A 223 -1.02 -13.52 16.42
CA ILE A 223 -0.08 -13.49 15.30
C ILE A 223 -0.33 -14.67 14.36
N VAL A 224 -0.38 -14.36 13.06
CA VAL A 224 -0.41 -15.34 11.98
C VAL A 224 0.75 -15.07 11.04
N ALA A 225 1.50 -16.11 10.66
CA ALA A 225 2.47 -16.06 9.57
C ALA A 225 2.09 -17.10 8.53
N ASN A 226 1.94 -16.70 7.26
CA ASN A 226 1.53 -17.58 6.18
C ASN A 226 2.10 -17.13 4.82
N ASN A 227 1.83 -17.95 3.80
CA ASN A 227 2.17 -17.66 2.40
C ASN A 227 3.66 -17.33 2.19
N GLY A 228 4.54 -18.10 2.83
CA GLY A 228 5.98 -17.94 2.72
C GLY A 228 6.57 -16.75 3.49
N ALA A 229 5.87 -16.23 4.49
CA ALA A 229 6.41 -15.21 5.40
C ALA A 229 7.76 -15.66 5.97
N SER A 230 8.77 -14.79 5.91
CA SER A 230 10.14 -15.14 6.27
C SER A 230 10.88 -14.01 6.98
N ASP A 231 11.95 -14.29 7.71
CA ASP A 231 12.75 -13.28 8.41
C ASP A 231 11.89 -12.41 9.35
N ILE A 232 11.03 -13.08 10.12
CA ILE A 232 10.13 -12.48 11.10
C ILE A 232 10.68 -12.73 12.50
N THR A 233 10.83 -11.67 13.30
CA THR A 233 11.23 -11.79 14.71
C THR A 233 10.11 -11.33 15.61
N ILE A 234 9.75 -12.14 16.60
CA ILE A 234 8.78 -11.82 17.65
C ILE A 234 9.51 -11.96 18.98
N GLN A 235 9.72 -10.86 19.69
CA GLN A 235 10.60 -10.83 20.84
C GLN A 235 10.02 -10.07 22.03
N GLY A 236 10.15 -10.63 23.23
CA GLY A 236 9.77 -9.92 24.46
C GLY A 236 8.27 -9.65 24.58
N CYS A 237 7.43 -10.31 23.77
CA CYS A 237 5.99 -10.08 23.75
C CYS A 237 5.26 -10.92 24.81
N ILE A 238 4.12 -10.41 25.26
CA ILE A 238 3.20 -11.13 26.15
C ILE A 238 1.94 -11.46 25.36
N PHE A 239 1.52 -12.72 25.36
CA PHE A 239 0.29 -13.18 24.72
C PHE A 239 -0.71 -13.61 25.79
N ASN A 240 -1.79 -12.86 25.94
CA ASN A 240 -2.92 -13.22 26.80
C ASN A 240 -4.04 -13.79 25.91
N GLY A 241 -3.97 -15.10 25.70
CA GLY A 241 -4.90 -15.85 24.87
C GLY A 241 -6.29 -16.04 25.47
N VAL A 242 -7.16 -16.63 24.66
CA VAL A 242 -8.52 -17.03 25.07
C VAL A 242 -8.42 -18.11 26.16
N ILE A 243 -9.25 -18.00 27.20
CA ILE A 243 -9.36 -19.06 28.22
C ILE A 243 -10.20 -20.18 27.62
N SER A 244 -9.55 -21.25 27.15
CA SER A 244 -10.25 -22.43 26.65
C SER A 244 -10.45 -23.43 27.79
N THR A 245 -11.70 -23.81 28.05
CA THR A 245 -12.05 -24.91 28.95
C THR A 245 -12.14 -26.26 28.21
N SER A 246 -11.86 -26.27 26.90
CA SER A 246 -11.87 -27.48 26.06
C SER A 246 -10.64 -28.33 26.37
N THR A 247 -10.85 -29.64 26.51
CA THR A 247 -9.76 -30.63 26.64
C THR A 247 -9.14 -31.01 25.28
N THR A 248 -9.75 -30.61 24.17
CA THR A 248 -9.26 -30.86 22.81
C THR A 248 -8.67 -29.58 22.23
N GLY A 249 -7.43 -29.65 21.77
CA GLY A 249 -6.72 -28.49 21.25
C GLY A 249 -7.33 -27.93 19.96
N SER A 250 -7.47 -26.60 19.86
CA SER A 250 -8.01 -25.87 18.71
C SER A 250 -6.96 -24.92 18.12
N THR A 251 -6.62 -25.11 16.85
CA THR A 251 -5.67 -24.23 16.15
C THR A 251 -6.24 -22.84 15.88
N VAL A 252 -7.57 -22.67 15.94
CA VAL A 252 -8.27 -21.37 15.84
C VAL A 252 -8.00 -20.52 17.09
N LEU A 253 -7.73 -21.17 18.23
CA LEU A 253 -7.47 -20.55 19.52
C LEU A 253 -5.98 -20.54 19.90
N ALA A 254 -5.07 -20.80 18.94
CA ALA A 254 -3.64 -20.66 19.15
C ALA A 254 -3.25 -19.18 19.25
N ASN A 255 -2.32 -18.79 20.14
CA ASN A 255 -1.89 -17.40 20.27
C ASN A 255 -1.05 -16.95 19.06
N VAL A 256 -0.07 -17.77 18.68
CA VAL A 256 0.71 -17.63 17.46
C VAL A 256 0.49 -18.83 16.55
N PHE A 257 0.12 -18.58 15.30
CA PHE A 257 -0.06 -19.60 14.27
C PHE A 257 0.91 -19.36 13.12
N ILE A 258 1.69 -20.39 12.76
CA ILE A 258 2.62 -20.35 11.63
C ILE A 258 2.21 -21.43 10.64
N ASP A 259 1.93 -21.05 9.41
CA ASP A 259 1.94 -21.97 8.27
C ASP A 259 3.37 -22.04 7.73
N ALA A 260 4.03 -23.19 7.89
CA ALA A 260 5.43 -23.34 7.55
C ALA A 260 5.69 -23.49 6.04
N THR A 261 4.65 -23.66 5.21
CA THR A 261 4.83 -23.80 3.75
C THR A 261 5.53 -22.56 3.17
N GLY A 262 6.78 -22.74 2.75
CA GLY A 262 7.63 -21.69 2.15
C GLY A 262 8.19 -20.67 3.14
N ALA A 263 7.91 -20.80 4.45
CA ALA A 263 8.39 -19.89 5.48
C ALA A 263 9.83 -20.20 5.89
N GLN A 264 10.62 -19.17 6.17
CA GLN A 264 12.03 -19.30 6.60
C GLN A 264 12.35 -18.31 7.72
N ASN A 265 13.24 -18.67 8.63
CA ASN A 265 13.78 -17.76 9.65
C ASN A 265 12.71 -17.01 10.48
N ILE A 266 11.69 -17.72 10.97
CA ILE A 266 10.74 -17.15 11.94
C ILE A 266 11.29 -17.42 13.35
N VAL A 267 11.62 -16.35 14.06
CA VAL A 267 12.25 -16.40 15.39
C VAL A 267 11.28 -15.89 16.44
N LEU A 268 11.01 -16.72 17.45
CA LEU A 268 10.27 -16.35 18.64
C LEU A 268 11.20 -16.47 19.85
N THR A 269 11.48 -15.38 20.54
CA THR A 269 12.41 -15.38 21.69
C THR A 269 11.91 -14.51 22.84
N ASN A 270 12.12 -14.97 24.08
CA ASN A 270 11.71 -14.26 25.30
C ASN A 270 10.23 -13.84 25.33
N ASN A 271 9.35 -14.62 24.71
CA ASN A 271 7.91 -14.36 24.73
C ASN A 271 7.24 -15.12 25.87
N THR A 272 6.20 -14.53 26.46
CA THR A 272 5.35 -15.17 27.47
C THR A 272 3.98 -15.48 26.87
N SER A 273 3.47 -16.69 27.09
CA SER A 273 2.14 -17.09 26.64
C SER A 273 1.28 -17.51 27.81
N ASN A 274 0.24 -16.74 28.08
CA ASN A 274 -0.79 -16.98 29.09
C ASN A 274 -2.06 -17.42 28.37
N ASN A 275 -2.65 -18.56 28.75
CA ASN A 275 -3.84 -19.11 28.10
C ASN A 275 -3.66 -19.30 26.57
N GLY A 276 -4.77 -19.49 25.85
CA GLY A 276 -4.77 -19.96 24.48
C GLY A 276 -4.73 -21.48 24.42
N SER A 277 -5.35 -22.07 23.41
CA SER A 277 -5.33 -23.53 23.25
C SER A 277 -3.93 -24.04 22.89
N TYR A 278 -3.13 -23.20 22.25
CA TYR A 278 -1.71 -23.39 22.00
C TYR A 278 -1.01 -22.04 22.16
N GLY A 279 0.14 -21.98 22.82
CA GLY A 279 0.96 -20.76 22.81
C GLY A 279 1.57 -20.50 21.42
N LEU A 280 2.07 -21.57 20.79
CA LEU A 280 2.57 -21.59 19.43
C LEU A 280 2.04 -22.83 18.74
N TYR A 281 1.47 -22.65 17.54
CA TYR A 281 1.11 -23.75 16.66
C TYR A 281 1.82 -23.58 15.32
N VAL A 282 2.59 -24.58 14.92
CA VAL A 282 3.24 -24.63 13.61
C VAL A 282 2.57 -25.73 12.79
N LYS A 283 1.90 -25.34 11.71
CA LYS A 283 1.34 -26.27 10.74
C LYS A 283 2.46 -26.75 9.83
N GLY A 284 2.60 -28.07 9.70
CA GLY A 284 3.55 -28.69 8.78
C GLY A 284 3.30 -28.27 7.33
N GLY A 285 4.39 -28.09 6.59
CA GLY A 285 4.38 -27.71 5.18
C GLY A 285 4.17 -28.87 4.23
#